data_AF-A0AAE0CUY0-F1
#
_entry.id   AF-A0AAE0CUY0-F1
#
_cell.length_a   1.000
_cell.length_b   1.000
_cell.length_c   1.000
_cell.angle_alpha   90.00
_cell.angle_beta   90.00
_cell.angle_gamma   90.00
#
_symmetry.space_group_name_H-M   'P 1'
#
loop_
_entity.id
_entity.type
_entity.pdbx_description
1 polymer ?
#
loop_
_entity_poly.entity_id
_entity_poly.type
_entity_poly.pdbx_seq_one_letter_code
_entity_poly.pdbx_strand_id
1 'polypeptide(L)'
;MSNLERRGVPVEDKCPICKSRSESTLHALWDCCKLKYARYNWLPKKISVKGKYSNLFDLILDCYASMNGEELGLFCVIMWRVWFLRNSALHGKPKHDISVVVKWCRQFLS
;
A
#
# COMPACT_ATOMS: atom_id res chain seq x y z
N MET A 1 -16.55 -12.26 16.27
CA MET A 1 -16.64 -12.91 14.94
C MET A 1 -16.97 -11.84 13.91
N SER A 2 -16.16 -11.73 12.86
CA SER A 2 -16.37 -10.75 11.78
C SER A 2 -17.42 -11.26 10.79
N ASN A 3 -18.09 -10.34 10.08
CA ASN A 3 -19.10 -10.67 9.07
C ASN A 3 -18.55 -11.54 7.91
N LEU A 4 -17.23 -11.57 7.72
CA LEU A 4 -16.52 -12.33 6.69
C LEU A 4 -16.36 -13.80 7.08
N GLU A 5 -16.06 -14.08 8.35
CA GLU A 5 -16.02 -15.44 8.91
C GLU A 5 -17.38 -16.13 8.76
N ARG A 6 -18.47 -15.39 9.00
CA ARG A 6 -19.84 -15.88 8.87
C ARG A 6 -20.21 -16.28 7.42
N ARG A 7 -19.48 -15.77 6.42
CA ARG A 7 -19.74 -16.02 5.00
C ARG A 7 -18.81 -17.08 4.39
N GLY A 8 -18.03 -17.80 5.20
CA GLY A 8 -17.14 -18.86 4.72
C GLY A 8 -15.95 -18.35 3.90
N VAL A 9 -15.65 -17.05 3.95
CA VAL A 9 -14.46 -16.49 3.34
C VAL A 9 -13.27 -16.88 4.21
N PRO A 10 -12.21 -17.50 3.67
CA PRO A 10 -10.98 -17.76 4.42
C PRO A 10 -10.45 -16.43 4.95
N VAL A 11 -10.69 -16.17 6.23
CA VAL A 11 -10.14 -15.00 6.91
C VAL A 11 -8.73 -15.38 7.31
N GLU A 12 -7.86 -15.45 6.30
CA GLU A 12 -6.45 -15.48 6.56
C GLU A 12 -6.10 -14.08 7.06
N ASP A 13 -6.15 -13.90 8.38
CA ASP A 13 -5.97 -12.60 9.03
C ASP A 13 -4.65 -11.94 8.64
N LYS A 14 -3.68 -12.71 8.15
CA LYS A 14 -2.35 -12.22 7.81
C LYS A 14 -2.30 -11.57 6.44
N CYS A 15 -1.59 -10.45 6.37
CA CYS A 15 -1.32 -9.73 5.14
C CYS A 15 -0.80 -10.69 4.03
N PRO A 16 -1.41 -10.70 2.83
CA PRO A 16 -1.05 -11.59 1.74
C PRO A 16 0.37 -11.37 1.22
N ILE A 17 0.89 -10.15 1.40
CA ILE A 17 2.23 -9.75 0.93
C ILE A 17 3.32 -10.20 1.92
N CYS A 18 3.21 -9.84 3.20
CA CYS A 18 4.27 -10.13 4.18
C CYS A 18 4.05 -11.43 4.97
N LYS A 19 2.81 -11.92 5.03
CA LYS A 19 2.37 -13.10 5.77
C LYS A 19 2.76 -13.10 7.27
N SER A 20 3.08 -11.93 7.85
CA SER A 20 3.64 -11.82 9.21
C SER A 20 2.79 -11.03 10.20
N ARG A 21 1.98 -10.07 9.75
CA ARG A 21 1.08 -9.28 10.61
C ARG A 21 -0.37 -9.40 10.15
N SER A 22 -1.30 -9.21 11.07
CA SER A 22 -2.70 -9.06 10.73
C SER A 22 -2.91 -7.89 9.78
N GLU A 23 -3.77 -8.07 8.80
CA GLU A 23 -4.01 -7.08 7.77
C GLU A 23 -4.98 -5.99 8.27
N SER A 24 -4.55 -4.74 8.15
CA SER A 24 -5.41 -3.56 8.17
C SER A 24 -5.20 -2.81 6.86
N THR A 25 -6.11 -1.90 6.50
CA THR A 25 -5.95 -1.08 5.28
C THR A 25 -4.64 -0.29 5.31
N LEU A 26 -4.28 0.29 6.47
CA LEU A 26 -3.00 0.97 6.65
C LEU A 26 -1.82 0.01 6.47
N HIS A 27 -1.89 -1.22 6.99
CA HIS A 27 -0.84 -2.22 6.78
C HIS A 27 -0.71 -2.63 5.32
N ALA A 28 -1.82 -2.95 4.66
CA ALA A 28 -1.86 -3.42 3.29
C ALA A 28 -1.27 -2.40 2.30
N LEU A 29 -1.48 -1.11 2.55
CA LEU A 29 -1.11 -0.03 1.64
C LEU A 29 0.17 0.71 2.04
N TRP A 30 0.50 0.79 3.33
CA TRP A 30 1.59 1.63 3.83
C TRP A 30 2.55 0.91 4.77
N ASP A 31 2.09 0.36 5.89
CA ASP A 31 2.98 -0.12 6.97
C ASP A 31 3.66 -1.47 6.71
N CYS A 32 3.22 -2.21 5.69
CA CYS A 32 3.81 -3.50 5.37
C CYS A 32 5.34 -3.38 5.17
N CYS A 33 6.10 -4.24 5.83
CA CYS A 33 7.57 -4.21 5.79
C CYS A 33 8.11 -4.46 4.37
N LYS A 34 7.38 -5.23 3.55
CA LYS A 34 7.71 -5.49 2.16
C LYS A 34 7.52 -4.26 1.25
N LEU A 35 6.77 -3.24 1.69
CA LEU A 35 6.59 -1.98 0.96
C LEU A 35 7.68 -0.95 1.24
N LYS A 36 8.67 -1.24 2.11
CA LYS A 36 9.73 -0.30 2.49
C LYS A 36 10.45 0.30 1.27
N TYR A 37 10.74 -0.53 0.26
CA TYR A 37 11.39 -0.06 -0.97
C TYR A 37 10.49 0.88 -1.77
N ALA A 38 9.21 0.54 -1.94
CA ALA A 38 8.24 1.40 -2.63
C ALA A 38 8.11 2.76 -1.93
N ARG A 39 8.02 2.78 -0.58
CA ARG A 39 8.02 4.02 0.19
C ARG A 39 9.27 4.86 -0.07
N TYR A 40 10.46 4.25 0.03
CA TYR A 40 11.74 4.96 -0.17
C TYR A 40 11.88 5.55 -1.59
N ASN A 41 11.40 4.86 -2.61
CA ASN A 41 11.52 5.30 -4.01
C ASN A 41 10.41 6.27 -4.43
N TRP A 42 9.27 6.24 -3.73
CA TRP A 42 8.18 7.17 -3.92
C TRP A 42 8.45 8.51 -3.23
N LEU A 43 8.84 8.44 -1.94
CA LEU A 43 8.99 9.60 -1.07
C LEU A 43 9.88 10.66 -1.73
N PRO A 44 9.35 11.86 -2.02
CA PRO A 44 10.18 12.99 -2.38
C PRO A 44 11.18 13.20 -1.23
N LYS A 45 12.47 13.40 -1.55
CA LYS A 45 13.55 13.54 -0.55
C LYS A 45 13.30 14.61 0.53
N LYS A 46 12.31 15.49 0.32
CA LYS A 46 11.93 16.60 1.20
C LYS A 46 10.70 16.32 2.07
N ILE A 47 9.93 15.27 1.80
CA ILE A 47 8.71 15.00 2.58
C ILE A 47 9.03 14.02 3.69
N SER A 48 8.87 14.53 4.90
CA SER A 48 9.10 13.80 6.13
C SER A 48 7.81 13.11 6.55
N VAL A 49 7.46 12.00 5.90
CA VAL A 49 6.43 11.07 6.40
C VAL A 49 6.98 10.35 7.64
N LYS A 50 7.04 11.08 8.76
CA LYS A 50 7.60 10.62 10.04
C LYS A 50 6.54 10.11 11.01
N GLY A 51 5.25 10.20 10.65
CA GLY A 51 4.15 9.74 11.48
C GLY A 51 4.05 8.22 11.54
N LYS A 52 3.87 7.68 12.75
CA LYS A 52 3.04 6.48 12.89
C LYS A 52 1.60 6.94 12.72
N TYR A 53 0.94 6.56 11.64
CA TYR A 53 -0.46 6.89 11.43
C TYR A 53 -1.36 5.90 12.17
N SER A 54 -2.49 6.37 12.70
CA SER A 54 -3.45 5.48 13.35
C SER A 54 -4.32 4.77 12.32
N ASN A 55 -4.59 5.41 11.19
CA ASN A 55 -5.34 4.85 10.07
C ASN A 55 -4.86 5.41 8.71
N LEU A 56 -5.42 4.91 7.60
CA LEU A 56 -5.04 5.33 6.25
C LEU A 56 -5.40 6.79 5.94
N PHE A 57 -6.52 7.30 6.49
CA PHE A 57 -6.95 8.68 6.22
C PHE A 57 -5.99 9.70 6.81
N ASP A 58 -5.42 9.44 7.99
CA ASP A 58 -4.40 10.32 8.58
C ASP A 58 -3.18 10.45 7.65
N LEU A 59 -2.75 9.36 7.02
CA LEU A 59 -1.68 9.35 6.02
C LEU A 59 -2.09 10.16 4.79
N ILE A 60 -3.30 9.96 4.27
CA ILE A 60 -3.80 10.67 3.08
C ILE A 60 -3.83 12.18 3.34
N LEU A 61 -4.32 12.60 4.51
CA LEU A 61 -4.38 14.01 4.90
C LEU A 61 -2.99 14.64 4.99
N ASP A 62 -2.02 13.95 5.59
CA ASP A 62 -0.64 14.44 5.68
C ASP A 62 0.02 14.55 4.29
N CYS A 63 -0.22 13.57 3.42
CA CYS A 63 0.22 13.64 2.02
C CYS A 63 -0.43 14.83 1.30
N TYR A 64 -1.74 15.01 1.44
CA TYR A 64 -2.48 16.10 0.83
C TYR A 64 -1.99 17.49 1.27
N ALA A 65 -1.64 17.64 2.55
CA ALA A 65 -1.11 18.88 3.10
C ALA A 65 0.33 19.18 2.63
N SER A 66 1.10 18.15 2.26
CA SER A 66 2.55 18.25 2.04
C SER A 66 2.98 18.14 0.58
N MET A 67 2.10 17.77 -0.34
CA MET A 67 2.43 17.40 -1.72
C MET A 67 1.72 18.27 -2.75
N ASN A 68 2.33 18.41 -3.93
CA ASN A 68 1.65 18.97 -5.09
C ASN A 68 0.76 17.92 -5.81
N GLY A 69 -0.01 18.36 -6.81
CA GLY A 69 -0.95 17.51 -7.53
C GLY A 69 -0.30 16.32 -8.27
N GLU A 70 0.91 16.48 -8.82
CA GLU A 70 1.62 15.40 -9.51
C GLU A 70 2.11 14.34 -8.51
N GLU A 71 2.66 14.78 -7.38
CA GLU A 71 3.10 13.90 -6.29
C GLU A 71 1.94 13.11 -5.68
N LEU A 72 0.78 13.77 -5.49
CA LEU A 72 -0.46 13.14 -5.05
C LEU A 72 -1.01 12.16 -6.09
N GLY A 73 -0.94 12.50 -7.38
CA GLY A 73 -1.31 11.59 -8.46
C GLY A 73 -0.48 10.30 -8.40
N LEU A 74 0.85 10.44 -8.26
CA LEU A 74 1.75 9.30 -8.12
C LEU A 74 1.44 8.48 -6.86
N PHE A 75 1.17 9.14 -5.73
CA PHE A 75 0.77 8.46 -4.50
C PHE A 75 -0.47 7.58 -4.70
N CYS A 76 -1.53 8.16 -5.29
CA CYS A 76 -2.79 7.46 -5.55
C CYS A 76 -2.58 6.22 -6.43
N VAL A 77 -1.80 6.34 -7.50
CA VAL A 77 -1.49 5.20 -8.39
C VAL A 77 -0.67 4.14 -7.67
N ILE A 78 0.28 4.52 -6.81
CA ILE A 78 1.04 3.55 -6.01
C ILE A 78 0.13 2.81 -5.03
N MET A 79 -0.73 3.52 -4.29
CA MET A 79 -1.69 2.90 -3.36
C MET A 79 -2.60 1.91 -4.10
N TRP A 80 -3.15 2.33 -5.23
CA TRP A 80 -3.96 1.46 -6.09
C TRP A 80 -3.19 0.24 -6.60
N ARG A 81 -1.96 0.44 -7.09
CA ARG A 81 -1.12 -0.64 -7.62
C ARG A 81 -0.76 -1.64 -6.52
N VAL A 82 -0.41 -1.17 -5.33
CA VAL A 82 -0.13 -2.03 -4.17
C VAL A 82 -1.36 -2.85 -3.81
N TRP A 83 -2.54 -2.24 -3.77
CA TRP A 83 -3.80 -2.97 -3.55
C TRP A 83 -4.05 -4.05 -4.60
N PHE A 84 -3.83 -3.71 -5.88
CA PHE A 84 -3.94 -4.67 -6.98
C PHE A 84 -2.99 -5.86 -6.82
N LEU A 85 -1.73 -5.60 -6.45
CA LEU A 85 -0.74 -6.66 -6.19
C LEU A 85 -1.12 -7.53 -4.99
N ARG A 86 -1.63 -6.92 -3.91
CA ARG A 86 -2.16 -7.63 -2.75
C ARG A 86 -3.30 -8.57 -3.13
N ASN A 87 -4.26 -8.10 -3.94
CA ASN A 87 -5.38 -8.92 -4.40
C ASN A 87 -4.89 -10.06 -5.31
N SER A 88 -3.91 -9.79 -6.16
CA SER A 88 -3.28 -10.82 -7.01
C SER A 88 -2.62 -11.90 -6.17
N ALA A 89 -1.90 -11.52 -5.11
CA ALA A 89 -1.27 -12.46 -4.17
C ALA A 89 -2.30 -13.32 -3.40
N LEU A 90 -3.46 -12.77 -3.06
CA LEU A 90 -4.55 -13.56 -2.45
C LEU A 90 -5.13 -14.61 -3.39
N HIS A 91 -5.31 -14.26 -4.66
CA HIS A 91 -5.93 -15.14 -5.64
C HIS A 91 -4.91 -16.08 -6.33
N GLY A 92 -3.74 -16.30 -5.71
CA GLY A 92 -2.73 -17.24 -6.19
C GLY A 92 -2.05 -16.85 -7.50
N LYS A 93 -2.15 -15.58 -7.92
CA LYS A 93 -1.44 -15.09 -9.11
C LYS A 93 0.06 -14.95 -8.82
N PRO A 94 0.93 -14.92 -9.87
CA PRO A 94 2.38 -14.84 -9.69
C PRO A 94 2.80 -13.72 -8.75
N LYS A 95 3.82 -13.99 -7.93
CA LYS A 95 4.40 -12.97 -7.05
C LYS A 95 4.99 -11.86 -7.91
N HIS A 96 4.49 -10.64 -7.70
CA HIS A 96 5.02 -9.46 -8.35
C HIS A 96 6.13 -8.84 -7.50
N ASP A 97 7.17 -8.35 -8.17
CA ASP A 97 8.24 -7.62 -7.50
C ASP A 97 7.75 -6.23 -7.08
N ILE A 98 7.73 -5.98 -5.77
CA ILE A 98 7.35 -4.68 -5.20
C ILE A 98 8.40 -3.61 -5.54
N SER A 99 9.65 -4.01 -5.82
CA SER A 99 10.73 -3.07 -6.12
C SER A 99 10.45 -2.25 -7.38
N VAL A 100 9.75 -2.82 -8.36
CA VAL A 100 9.45 -2.14 -9.63
C VAL A 100 8.15 -1.33 -9.60
N VAL A 101 7.39 -1.36 -8.50
CA VAL A 101 6.07 -0.71 -8.40
C VAL A 101 6.15 0.78 -8.72
N VAL A 102 7.08 1.51 -8.09
CA VAL A 102 7.18 2.96 -8.29
C VAL A 102 7.57 3.29 -9.73
N LYS A 103 8.50 2.54 -10.32
CA LYS A 103 8.90 2.70 -11.73
C LYS A 103 7.70 2.50 -12.65
N TRP A 104 6.93 1.43 -12.44
CA TRP A 104 5.72 1.15 -13.20
C TRP A 104 4.69 2.28 -13.06
N CYS A 105 4.46 2.79 -11.85
CA CYS A 105 3.49 3.87 -11.62
C CYS A 105 3.89 5.17 -12.32
N ARG A 106 5.19 5.50 -12.37
CA ARG A 106 5.68 6.66 -13.13
C ARG A 106 5.42 6.52 -14.63
N GLN A 107 5.64 5.32 -15.19
CA GLN A 107 5.35 5.02 -16.59
C GLN A 107 3.84 5.00 -16.90
N PHE A 108 3.00 4.71 -15.91
CA PHE A 108 1.55 4.74 -16.06
C PHE A 108 1.00 6.17 -16.12
N LEU A 109 1.69 7.14 -15.52
CA LEU A 109 1.29 8.54 -15.44
C LEU A 109 1.91 9.43 -16.53
N SER A 110 2.93 8.93 -17.24
CA SER A 110 3.57 9.58 -18.40
C SER A 110 2.76 9.38 -19.68
#